data_AF-A0A974CSN6-F1
#
_entry.id   AF-A0A974CSN6-F1
#
_cell.length_a   1.000
_cell.length_b   1.000
_cell.length_c   1.000
_cell.angle_alpha   90.00
_cell.angle_beta   90.00
_cell.angle_gamma   90.00
#
_symmetry.space_group_name_H-M   'P 1'
#
loop_
_entity.id
_entity.type
_entity.pdbx_description
1 polymer ?
#
loop_
_entity_poly.entity_id
_entity_poly.type
_entity_poly.pdbx_seq_one_letter_code
_entity_poly.pdbx_strand_id
1 'polypeptide(L)'
;MVSPQHLDRKVFSYTEVQAEEIVAAFAQSAGFLRVPVSSQLQRKLEGLNRRPIDLELHAETLAEYFVNKRIPRGLRISLRPTLFAGNEEFRLRFAQILNKCSYDIMTLTVEFITKELKVVHNEIQKAGINAQELSELKEQIQIKLDKYKQDNEKQKRQKYNRDTVDYERGRIYFGTGWMAMGEMGHVA
;
A
#
# COMPACT_ATOMS: atom_id res chain seq x y z
N MET A 1 28.71 -41.58 61.49
CA MET A 1 27.72 -40.96 60.59
C MET A 1 28.39 -39.79 59.91
N VAL A 2 28.62 -39.86 58.60
CA VAL A 2 29.23 -38.77 57.81
C VAL A 2 28.11 -38.10 57.03
N SER A 3 27.81 -36.85 57.36
CA SER A 3 26.87 -36.03 56.58
C SER A 3 27.48 -35.67 55.22
N PRO A 4 26.74 -35.75 54.11
CA PRO A 4 27.24 -35.32 52.81
C PRO A 4 27.33 -33.78 52.83
N GLN A 5 28.55 -33.24 52.71
CA GLN A 5 28.73 -31.84 52.40
C GLN A 5 28.26 -31.61 50.95
N HIS A 6 27.08 -31.00 50.80
CA HIS A 6 26.72 -30.39 49.52
C HIS A 6 27.79 -29.34 49.23
N LEU A 7 28.58 -29.56 48.18
CA LEU A 7 29.44 -28.53 47.60
C LEU A 7 28.53 -27.38 47.19
N ASP A 8 28.43 -26.35 48.03
CA ASP A 8 27.88 -25.07 47.64
C ASP A 8 28.62 -24.64 46.39
N ARG A 9 27.92 -24.73 45.26
CA ARG A 9 28.43 -24.39 43.96
C ARG A 9 28.70 -22.89 44.02
N LYS A 10 29.96 -22.49 44.17
CA LYS A 10 30.34 -21.07 44.23
C LYS A 10 29.77 -20.37 43.00
N VAL A 11 28.70 -19.58 43.22
CA VAL A 11 28.08 -18.78 42.16
C VAL A 11 28.89 -17.50 42.08
N PHE A 12 29.49 -17.30 40.92
CA PHE A 12 30.15 -16.05 40.60
C PHE A 12 29.09 -14.93 40.49
N SER A 13 29.33 -13.81 41.17
CA SER A 13 28.51 -12.60 41.05
C SER A 13 29.41 -11.39 40.85
N TYR A 14 28.96 -10.47 40.00
CA TYR A 14 29.60 -9.17 39.84
C TYR A 14 29.21 -8.27 41.02
N THR A 15 30.13 -7.41 41.47
CA THR A 15 29.77 -6.30 42.35
C THR A 15 28.95 -5.27 41.59
N GLU A 16 28.15 -4.44 42.27
CA GLU A 16 27.37 -3.37 41.62
C GLU A 16 28.26 -2.45 40.79
N VAL A 17 29.43 -2.09 41.31
CA VAL A 17 30.42 -1.25 40.61
C VAL A 17 30.90 -1.93 39.32
N GLN A 18 31.21 -3.23 39.36
CA GLN A 18 31.62 -3.98 38.17
C GLN A 18 30.48 -4.09 37.15
N ALA A 19 29.26 -4.33 37.61
CA ALA A 19 28.09 -4.37 36.75
C ALA A 19 27.83 -3.01 36.09
N GLU A 20 27.93 -1.91 36.85
CA GLU A 20 27.78 -0.55 36.36
C GLU A 20 28.86 -0.20 35.33
N GLU A 21 30.13 -0.51 35.58
CA GLU A 21 31.23 -0.26 34.63
C GLU A 21 31.04 -1.03 33.32
N ILE A 22 30.72 -2.34 33.42
CA ILE A 22 30.49 -3.21 32.26
C ILE A 22 29.28 -2.71 31.45
N VAL A 23 28.18 -2.34 32.11
CA VAL A 23 26.96 -1.87 31.44
C VAL A 23 27.14 -0.45 30.87
N ALA A 24 27.81 0.45 31.59
CA ALA A 24 28.05 1.83 31.16
C ALA A 24 28.85 1.90 29.85
N ALA A 25 29.78 0.97 29.64
CA ALA A 25 30.54 0.84 28.40
C ALA A 25 29.65 0.65 27.15
N PHE A 26 28.46 0.06 27.31
CA PHE A 26 27.50 -0.16 26.23
C PHE A 26 26.29 0.78 26.28
N ALA A 27 25.98 1.36 27.44
CA ALA A 27 24.82 2.25 27.63
C ALA A 27 24.91 3.52 26.77
N GLN A 28 26.11 4.03 26.49
CA GLN A 28 26.32 5.18 25.59
C GLN A 28 26.01 4.83 24.13
N SER A 29 26.23 3.57 23.73
CA SER A 29 25.95 3.06 22.38
C SER A 29 24.51 2.57 22.21
N ALA A 30 23.74 2.47 23.30
CA ALA A 30 22.33 2.06 23.31
C ALA A 30 21.36 3.14 22.80
N GLY A 31 21.85 4.19 22.14
CA GLY A 31 21.04 5.26 21.55
C GLY A 31 19.98 4.76 20.57
N PHE A 32 20.21 3.61 19.91
CA PHE A 32 19.23 2.97 19.03
C PHE A 32 17.94 2.52 19.75
N LEU A 33 18.00 2.26 21.06
CA LEU A 33 16.83 1.93 21.89
C LEU A 33 16.10 3.18 22.38
N ARG A 34 16.78 4.33 22.41
CA ARG A 34 16.23 5.61 22.88
C ARG A 34 15.76 6.43 21.69
N VAL A 35 14.61 6.04 21.15
CA VAL A 35 13.95 6.77 20.06
C VAL A 35 13.38 8.09 20.63
N PRO A 36 13.87 9.28 20.22
CA PRO A 36 13.37 10.55 20.74
C PRO A 36 11.88 10.71 20.44
N VAL A 37 11.12 11.30 21.36
CA VAL A 37 9.67 11.55 21.19
C VAL A 37 9.39 12.37 19.90
N SER A 38 10.29 13.30 19.56
CA SER A 38 10.24 14.06 18.30
C SER A 38 10.26 13.16 17.05
N SER A 39 11.03 12.08 17.06
CA SER A 39 11.10 11.13 15.93
C SER A 39 9.85 10.23 15.81
N GLN A 40 9.16 9.95 16.93
CA GLN A 40 7.87 9.26 16.89
C GLN A 40 6.77 10.15 16.31
N LEU A 41 6.77 11.43 16.72
CA LEU A 41 5.83 12.44 16.22
C LEU A 41 6.06 12.71 14.73
N GLN A 42 7.32 12.76 14.28
CA GLN A 42 7.70 12.80 12.87
C GLN A 42 7.18 11.60 12.07
N ARG A 43 7.40 10.37 12.54
CA ARG A 43 6.90 9.17 11.85
C ARG A 43 5.38 9.16 11.75
N LYS A 44 4.68 9.61 12.81
CA LYS A 44 3.23 9.72 12.82
C LYS A 44 2.74 10.77 11.81
N LEU A 45 3.38 11.94 11.75
CA LEU A 45 3.08 12.98 10.76
C LEU A 45 3.38 12.52 9.33
N GLU A 46 4.51 11.87 9.08
CA GLU A 46 4.83 11.30 7.77
C GLU A 46 3.79 10.24 7.37
N GLY A 47 3.40 9.34 8.28
CA GLY A 47 2.37 8.33 8.02
C GLY A 47 0.99 8.91 7.72
N LEU A 48 0.57 9.92 8.49
CA LEU A 48 -0.68 10.64 8.26
C LEU A 48 -0.73 11.31 6.89
N ASN A 49 0.39 11.88 6.44
CA ASN A 49 0.45 12.58 5.15
C ASN A 49 0.70 11.66 3.95
N ARG A 50 1.20 10.43 4.13
CA ARG A 50 1.31 9.44 3.04
C ARG A 50 -0.02 8.84 2.65
N ARG A 51 -0.90 8.58 3.62
CA ARG A 51 -2.22 7.98 3.39
C ARG A 51 -3.07 8.72 2.33
N PRO A 52 -3.23 10.06 2.35
CA PRO A 52 -3.98 10.74 1.31
C PRO A 52 -3.33 10.60 -0.07
N ILE A 53 -1.99 10.65 -0.16
CA ILE A 53 -1.27 10.44 -1.42
C ILE A 53 -1.57 9.05 -2.02
N ASP A 54 -1.54 8.00 -1.19
CA ASP A 54 -1.83 6.64 -1.65
C ASP A 54 -3.26 6.50 -2.18
N LEU A 55 -4.21 7.08 -1.44
CA LEU A 55 -5.63 7.09 -1.77
C LEU A 55 -5.89 7.86 -3.08
N GLU A 56 -5.41 9.10 -3.19
CA GLU A 56 -5.55 9.95 -4.37
C GLU A 56 -4.97 9.27 -5.61
N LEU A 57 -3.71 8.86 -5.55
CA LEU A 57 -3.06 8.21 -6.68
C LEU A 57 -3.75 6.89 -7.06
N HIS A 58 -4.39 6.18 -6.13
CA HIS A 58 -5.15 4.97 -6.48
C HIS A 58 -6.47 5.32 -7.18
N ALA A 59 -7.22 6.30 -6.67
CA ALA A 59 -8.44 6.77 -7.30
C ALA A 59 -8.18 7.31 -8.71
N GLU A 60 -7.17 8.17 -8.89
CA GLU A 60 -6.75 8.70 -10.19
C GLU A 60 -6.39 7.57 -11.16
N THR A 61 -5.60 6.59 -10.70
CA THR A 61 -5.24 5.44 -11.54
C THR A 61 -6.48 4.65 -11.98
N LEU A 62 -7.41 4.35 -11.06
CA LEU A 62 -8.63 3.62 -11.39
C LEU A 62 -9.55 4.41 -12.31
N ALA A 63 -9.64 5.73 -12.14
CA ALA A 63 -10.39 6.61 -13.02
C ALA A 63 -9.84 6.56 -14.45
N GLU A 64 -8.51 6.61 -14.61
CA GLU A 64 -7.86 6.46 -15.92
C GLU A 64 -8.17 5.11 -16.57
N TYR A 65 -8.08 4.01 -15.83
CA TYR A 65 -8.49 2.70 -16.33
C TYR A 65 -9.96 2.70 -16.78
N PHE A 66 -10.86 3.29 -16.00
CA PHE A 66 -12.29 3.33 -16.28
C PHE A 66 -12.62 4.15 -17.54
N VAL A 67 -12.05 5.34 -17.67
CA VAL A 67 -12.24 6.24 -18.83
C VAL A 67 -11.72 5.57 -20.10
N ASN A 68 -10.57 4.91 -20.03
CA ASN A 68 -9.95 4.24 -21.17
C ASN A 68 -10.53 2.82 -21.44
N LYS A 69 -11.60 2.42 -20.75
CA LYS A 69 -12.25 1.09 -20.89
C LYS A 69 -11.26 -0.07 -20.72
N ARG A 70 -10.41 0.02 -19.71
CA ARG A 70 -9.39 -0.98 -19.35
C ARG A 70 -9.63 -1.50 -17.94
N ILE A 71 -9.32 -2.78 -17.73
CA ILE A 71 -9.38 -3.45 -16.43
C ILE A 71 -7.93 -3.77 -16.02
N PRO A 72 -7.47 -3.27 -14.84
CA PRO A 72 -6.15 -3.59 -14.31
C PRO A 72 -5.96 -5.09 -14.19
N ARG A 73 -4.76 -5.61 -14.43
CA ARG A 73 -4.47 -7.06 -14.33
C ARG A 73 -5.00 -7.72 -13.06
N GLY A 74 -4.88 -7.05 -11.92
CA GLY A 74 -5.33 -7.56 -10.62
C GLY A 74 -6.85 -7.61 -10.42
N LEU A 75 -7.64 -6.95 -11.28
CA LEU A 75 -9.10 -6.92 -11.22
C LEU A 75 -9.77 -7.71 -12.36
N ARG A 76 -8.98 -8.37 -13.22
CA ARG A 76 -9.52 -9.21 -14.30
C ARG A 76 -10.04 -10.52 -13.69
N ILE A 77 -11.34 -10.78 -13.85
CA ILE A 77 -11.98 -12.00 -13.35
C ILE A 77 -11.73 -13.14 -14.35
N SER A 78 -11.16 -14.26 -13.88
CA SER A 78 -10.71 -15.39 -14.73
C SER A 78 -11.71 -16.56 -14.82
N LEU A 79 -12.97 -16.34 -14.42
CA LEU A 79 -14.01 -17.37 -14.46
C LEU A 79 -14.32 -17.80 -15.90
N ARG A 80 -14.66 -19.08 -16.08
CA ARG A 80 -15.04 -19.66 -17.37
C ARG A 80 -16.33 -20.46 -17.22
N PRO A 81 -17.22 -20.43 -18.22
CA PRO A 81 -18.43 -21.24 -18.20
C PRO A 81 -18.11 -22.70 -18.52
N THR A 82 -18.75 -23.62 -17.79
CA THR A 82 -18.54 -25.08 -17.98
C THR A 82 -19.54 -25.68 -18.96
N LEU A 83 -20.83 -25.42 -18.78
CA LEU A 83 -21.91 -26.10 -19.52
C LEU A 83 -22.05 -25.62 -20.97
N PHE A 84 -21.87 -24.33 -21.21
CA PHE A 84 -22.04 -23.70 -22.53
C PHE A 84 -20.70 -23.22 -23.09
N ALA A 85 -19.60 -23.89 -22.72
CA ALA A 85 -18.26 -23.51 -23.15
C ALA A 85 -18.09 -23.48 -24.67
N GLY A 86 -18.87 -24.27 -25.43
CA GLY A 86 -18.86 -24.28 -26.89
C GLY A 86 -19.70 -23.17 -27.55
N ASN A 87 -20.66 -22.57 -26.83
CA ASN A 87 -21.56 -21.56 -27.38
C ASN A 87 -20.91 -20.17 -27.32
N GLU A 88 -20.61 -19.60 -28.48
CA GLU A 88 -19.90 -18.32 -28.59
C GLU A 88 -20.70 -17.14 -28.02
N GLU A 89 -22.00 -17.08 -28.26
CA GLU A 89 -22.87 -16.02 -27.74
C GLU A 89 -22.95 -16.08 -26.21
N PHE A 90 -23.16 -17.27 -25.66
CA PHE A 90 -23.20 -17.47 -24.21
C PHE A 90 -21.88 -17.06 -23.59
N ARG A 91 -20.76 -17.48 -24.19
CA ARG A 91 -19.43 -17.03 -23.79
C ARG A 91 -19.46 -15.51 -23.79
N LEU A 92 -19.54 -14.83 -24.93
CA LEU A 92 -19.48 -13.37 -25.02
C LEU A 92 -20.26 -12.63 -23.92
N ARG A 93 -21.53 -12.98 -23.71
CA ARG A 93 -22.38 -12.41 -22.66
C ARG A 93 -21.82 -12.64 -21.25
N PHE A 94 -21.33 -13.84 -20.95
CA PHE A 94 -20.68 -14.18 -19.69
C PHE A 94 -19.45 -13.29 -19.41
N ALA A 95 -18.56 -13.06 -20.39
CA ALA A 95 -17.43 -12.13 -20.16
C ALA A 95 -17.88 -10.68 -20.03
N GLN A 96 -18.91 -10.24 -20.76
CA GLN A 96 -19.46 -8.89 -20.59
C GLN A 96 -19.94 -8.66 -19.15
N ILE A 97 -20.62 -9.66 -18.56
CA ILE A 97 -21.02 -9.61 -17.14
C ILE A 97 -19.80 -9.52 -16.22
N LEU A 98 -18.78 -10.36 -16.41
CA LEU A 98 -17.57 -10.32 -15.59
C LEU A 98 -16.81 -8.98 -15.72
N ASN A 99 -16.69 -8.46 -16.93
CA ASN A 99 -16.07 -7.16 -17.19
C ASN A 99 -16.85 -6.05 -16.48
N LYS A 100 -18.19 -6.08 -16.53
CA LYS A 100 -19.04 -5.14 -15.79
C LYS A 100 -18.78 -5.23 -14.29
N CYS A 101 -18.70 -6.44 -13.72
CA CYS A 101 -18.36 -6.61 -12.31
C CYS A 101 -17.01 -5.97 -11.97
N SER A 102 -15.98 -6.15 -12.79
CA SER A 102 -14.68 -5.49 -12.59
C SER A 102 -14.80 -3.96 -12.60
N TYR A 103 -15.57 -3.38 -13.52
CA TYR A 103 -15.82 -1.93 -13.55
C TYR A 103 -16.59 -1.46 -12.32
N ASP A 104 -17.63 -2.18 -11.91
CA ASP A 104 -18.41 -1.84 -10.72
C ASP A 104 -17.52 -1.88 -9.46
N ILE A 105 -16.60 -2.84 -9.35
CA ILE A 105 -15.59 -2.90 -8.26
C ILE A 105 -14.66 -1.68 -8.30
N MET A 106 -14.21 -1.24 -9.49
CA MET A 106 -13.40 -0.04 -9.62
C MET A 106 -14.16 1.19 -9.13
N THR A 107 -15.42 1.36 -9.56
CA THR A 107 -16.28 2.47 -9.15
C THR A 107 -16.53 2.46 -7.64
N LEU A 108 -16.88 1.31 -7.06
CA LEU A 108 -17.05 1.14 -5.63
C LEU A 108 -15.79 1.54 -4.85
N THR A 109 -14.61 1.14 -5.35
CA THR A 109 -13.33 1.47 -4.73
C THR A 109 -13.08 2.98 -4.73
N VAL A 110 -13.30 3.66 -5.87
CA VAL A 110 -13.15 5.12 -5.98
C VAL A 110 -14.14 5.86 -5.07
N GLU A 111 -15.38 5.37 -4.96
CA GLU A 111 -16.39 5.95 -4.07
C GLU A 111 -15.92 5.90 -2.60
N PHE A 112 -15.45 4.74 -2.14
CA PHE A 112 -14.98 4.58 -0.76
C PHE A 112 -13.68 5.35 -0.50
N ILE A 113 -12.78 5.43 -1.46
CA ILE A 113 -11.59 6.30 -1.37
C ILE A 113 -12.00 7.76 -1.20
N THR A 114 -12.99 8.23 -1.94
CA THR A 114 -13.47 9.61 -1.86
C THR A 114 -14.04 9.93 -0.47
N LYS A 115 -14.77 8.98 0.13
CA LYS A 115 -15.27 9.11 1.51
C LYS A 115 -14.12 9.13 2.51
N GLU A 116 -13.15 8.23 2.34
CA GLU A 116 -11.99 8.10 3.22
C GLU A 116 -11.09 9.35 3.18
N LEU A 117 -10.85 9.93 2.01
CA LEU A 117 -10.07 11.16 1.85
C LEU A 117 -10.65 12.31 2.66
N LYS A 118 -11.99 12.43 2.74
CA LYS A 118 -12.64 13.44 3.59
C LYS A 118 -12.32 13.22 5.07
N VAL A 119 -12.31 11.96 5.53
CA VAL A 119 -11.97 11.61 6.91
C VAL A 119 -10.51 11.96 7.20
N VAL A 120 -9.59 11.50 6.34
CA VAL A 120 -8.14 11.70 6.51
C VAL A 120 -7.77 13.20 6.46
N HIS A 121 -8.35 13.98 5.55
CA HIS A 121 -8.12 15.43 5.52
C HIS A 121 -8.61 16.13 6.79
N ASN A 122 -9.76 15.73 7.33
CA ASN A 122 -10.25 16.26 8.61
C ASN A 122 -9.31 15.90 9.78
N GLU A 123 -8.74 14.69 9.79
CA GLU A 123 -7.76 14.27 10.80
C GLU A 123 -6.46 15.07 10.71
N ILE A 124 -5.95 15.29 9.49
CA ILE A 124 -4.75 16.10 9.24
C ILE A 124 -4.97 17.55 9.69
N GLN A 125 -6.12 18.16 9.36
CA GLN A 125 -6.47 19.51 9.80
C GLN A 125 -6.51 19.63 11.33
N LYS A 126 -7.12 18.67 12.03
CA LYS A 126 -7.15 18.64 13.51
C LYS A 126 -5.75 18.48 14.11
N ALA A 127 -4.89 17.68 13.49
CA ALA A 127 -3.51 17.51 13.92
C ALA A 127 -2.63 18.75 13.64
N GLY A 128 -2.95 19.52 12.60
CA GLY A 128 -2.21 20.70 12.14
C GLY A 128 -2.26 21.92 13.08
N ILE A 129 -3.23 21.99 14.00
CA ILE A 129 -3.35 23.09 14.99
C ILE A 129 -2.17 23.10 15.98
N ASN A 130 -1.42 22.00 16.13
CA ASN A 130 -0.33 21.88 17.12
C ASN A 130 1.09 22.06 16.54
N ALA A 131 1.25 22.35 15.24
CA ALA A 131 2.53 22.19 14.54
C ALA A 131 3.18 23.51 14.06
N GLN A 132 2.90 24.64 14.72
CA GLN A 132 3.47 25.94 14.32
C GLN A 132 4.99 26.06 14.61
N GLU A 133 5.54 25.23 15.51
CA GLU A 133 6.91 25.38 16.02
C GLU A 133 8.02 24.72 15.19
N LEU A 134 7.71 24.06 14.07
CA LEU A 134 8.68 23.18 13.38
C LEU A 134 8.64 23.34 11.84
N SER A 135 8.86 24.56 11.37
CA SER A 135 8.89 24.90 9.93
C SER A 135 9.93 24.09 9.13
N GLU A 136 11.16 23.98 9.64
CA GLU A 136 12.24 23.21 8.99
C GLU A 136 11.90 21.72 8.89
N LEU A 137 11.22 21.19 9.91
CA LEU A 137 10.77 19.80 9.90
C LEU A 137 9.62 19.56 8.93
N LYS A 138 8.70 20.52 8.79
CA LYS A 138 7.64 20.46 7.77
C LYS A 138 8.23 20.41 6.37
N GLU A 139 9.26 21.22 6.09
CA GLU A 139 9.94 21.22 4.80
C GLU A 139 10.62 19.86 4.52
N GLN A 140 11.34 19.29 5.49
CA GLN A 140 11.94 17.97 5.34
C GLN A 140 10.91 16.85 5.13
N ILE A 141 9.76 16.93 5.82
CA ILE A 141 8.65 15.99 5.63
C ILE A 141 8.07 16.15 4.22
N GLN A 142 7.87 17.39 3.75
CA GLN A 142 7.34 17.65 2.41
C GLN A 142 8.24 17.08 1.31
N ILE A 143 9.55 17.30 1.39
CA ILE A 143 10.52 16.74 0.42
C ILE A 143 10.42 15.20 0.37
N LYS A 144 10.29 14.55 1.53
CA LYS A 144 10.10 13.09 1.59
C LYS A 144 8.77 12.64 0.99
N LEU A 145 7.69 13.39 1.21
CA LEU A 145 6.37 13.10 0.66
C LEU A 145 6.35 13.28 -0.86
N ASP A 146 7.00 14.32 -1.38
CA ASP A 146 7.09 14.58 -2.82
C ASP A 146 7.85 13.45 -3.52
N LYS A 147 9.00 13.04 -2.95
CA LYS A 147 9.74 11.89 -3.46
C LYS A 147 8.91 10.60 -3.41
N TYR A 148 8.20 10.37 -2.31
CA TYR A 148 7.31 9.23 -2.16
C TYR A 148 6.20 9.21 -3.21
N LYS A 149 5.56 10.37 -3.47
CA LYS A 149 4.54 10.54 -4.50
C LYS A 149 5.10 10.24 -5.89
N GLN A 150 6.26 10.80 -6.25
CA GLN A 150 6.92 10.56 -7.52
C GLN A 150 7.25 9.07 -7.75
N ASP A 151 7.78 8.40 -6.74
CA ASP A 151 8.09 6.97 -6.83
C ASP A 151 6.82 6.12 -7.04
N ASN A 152 5.73 6.47 -6.35
CA ASN A 152 4.45 5.77 -6.45
C ASN A 152 3.77 6.01 -7.81
N GLU A 153 3.79 7.25 -8.31
CA GLU A 153 3.35 7.61 -9.66
C GLU A 153 4.12 6.83 -10.73
N LYS A 154 5.46 6.75 -10.61
CA LYS A 154 6.30 5.98 -11.53
C LYS A 154 5.88 4.51 -11.57
N GLN A 155 5.67 3.89 -10.41
CA GLN A 155 5.21 2.50 -10.35
C GLN A 155 3.81 2.31 -10.95
N LYS A 156 2.86 3.21 -10.66
CA LYS A 156 1.50 3.17 -11.23
C LYS A 156 1.53 3.32 -12.74
N ARG A 157 2.33 4.27 -13.27
CA ARG A 157 2.51 4.48 -14.71
C ARG A 157 3.12 3.27 -15.39
N GLN A 158 4.11 2.62 -14.78
CA GLN A 158 4.68 1.37 -15.30
C GLN A 158 3.64 0.24 -15.38
N LYS A 159 2.80 0.09 -14.33
CA LYS A 159 1.71 -0.90 -14.31
C LYS A 159 0.66 -0.58 -15.38
N TYR A 160 0.25 0.68 -15.48
CA TYR A 160 -0.72 1.14 -16.48
C TYR A 160 -0.23 0.91 -17.91
N ASN A 161 1.02 1.28 -18.21
CA ASN A 161 1.62 1.06 -19.54
C ASN A 161 1.69 -0.42 -19.87
N ARG A 162 2.13 -1.25 -18.92
CA ARG A 162 2.18 -2.71 -19.10
C ARG A 162 0.79 -3.28 -19.41
N ASP A 163 -0.24 -2.83 -18.70
CA ASP A 163 -1.61 -3.27 -18.92
C ASP A 163 -2.15 -2.73 -20.26
N THR A 164 -1.77 -1.52 -20.66
CA THR A 164 -2.10 -0.91 -21.96
C THR A 164 -1.58 -1.76 -23.12
N VAL A 165 -0.32 -2.20 -23.05
CA VAL A 165 0.27 -3.09 -24.07
C VAL A 165 -0.48 -4.43 -24.15
N ASP A 166 -1.09 -4.92 -23.06
CA ASP A 166 -1.92 -6.13 -23.16
C ASP A 166 -3.20 -5.89 -23.96
N TYR A 167 -3.84 -4.73 -23.80
CA TYR A 167 -5.02 -4.36 -24.56
C TYR A 167 -4.68 -4.15 -26.03
N GLU A 168 -3.59 -3.42 -26.34
CA GLU A 168 -3.12 -3.18 -27.70
C GLU A 168 -2.77 -4.48 -28.44
N ARG A 169 -2.21 -5.47 -27.73
CA ARG A 169 -1.84 -6.78 -28.30
C ARG A 169 -2.93 -7.84 -28.19
N GLY A 170 -4.13 -7.49 -27.72
CA GLY A 170 -5.24 -8.43 -27.51
C GLY A 170 -4.98 -9.52 -26.45
N ARG A 171 -3.94 -9.37 -25.61
CA ARG A 171 -3.48 -10.39 -24.64
C ARG A 171 -4.37 -10.53 -23.40
N ILE A 172 -5.42 -9.72 -23.28
CA ILE A 172 -6.39 -9.78 -22.20
C ILE A 172 -7.15 -11.12 -22.21
N TYR A 173 -7.33 -11.70 -23.39
CA TYR A 173 -8.21 -12.84 -23.61
C TYR A 173 -7.52 -14.05 -24.28
N PHE A 174 -6.22 -13.95 -24.53
CA PHE A 174 -5.44 -14.95 -25.28
C PHE A 174 -5.36 -16.33 -24.60
N GLY A 175 -5.57 -16.39 -23.28
CA GLY A 175 -5.63 -17.65 -22.54
C GLY A 175 -7.03 -18.26 -22.46
N THR A 176 -8.07 -17.54 -22.85
CA THR A 176 -9.46 -17.90 -22.62
C THR A 176 -10.23 -18.23 -23.90
N GLY A 177 -9.74 -17.84 -25.09
CA GLY A 177 -10.47 -18.00 -26.37
C GLY A 177 -11.55 -16.93 -26.60
N TRP A 178 -11.37 -15.72 -26.06
CA TRP A 178 -12.36 -14.65 -26.14
C TRP A 178 -11.80 -13.56 -27.04
N MET A 179 -12.54 -13.15 -28.06
CA MET A 179 -12.18 -11.96 -28.81
C MET A 179 -12.59 -10.74 -27.99
N ALA A 180 -11.67 -9.80 -27.83
CA ALA A 180 -12.01 -8.45 -27.41
C ALA A 180 -12.92 -7.86 -28.49
N MET A 181 -14.22 -7.72 -28.22
CA MET A 181 -15.01 -6.75 -28.98
C MET A 181 -14.60 -5.36 -28.49
N GLY A 182 -13.51 -4.85 -29.06
CA GLY A 182 -13.34 -3.43 -29.24
C GLY A 182 -14.29 -3.02 -30.35
N GLU A 183 -15.51 -2.63 -29.97
CA GLU A 183 -16.41 -1.74 -30.72
C GLU A 183 -17.70 -1.60 -29.92
N MET A 184 -17.68 -0.71 -28.92
CA MET A 184 -18.92 -0.08 -28.46
C MET A 184 -18.87 1.38 -28.88
N GLY A 185 -19.59 1.66 -29.97
CA GLY A 185 -20.19 2.96 -30.26
C GLY A 185 -19.28 4.06 -30.80
N HIS A 186 -18.98 4.02 -32.09
CA HIS A 186 -19.16 5.23 -32.90
C HIS A 186 -20.61 5.22 -33.38
N VAL A 187 -21.47 5.92 -32.64
CA VAL A 187 -22.71 6.45 -33.19
C VAL A 187 -22.48 7.96 -33.31
N ALA A 188 -22.12 8.38 -34.51
CA ALA A 188 -22.37 9.72 -35.02
C ALA A 188 -23.42 9.57 -36.12
#